data_AF-A0A7X8M2D1-F1
#
_entry.id   AF-A0A7X8M2D1-F1
#
_cell.length_a   1.000
_cell.length_b   1.000
_cell.length_c   1.000
_cell.angle_alpha   90.00
_cell.angle_beta   90.00
_cell.angle_gamma   90.00
#
_symmetry.space_group_name_H-M   'P 1'
#
loop_
_entity.id
_entity.type
_entity.pdbx_description
1 polymer ?
#
loop_
_entity_poly.entity_id
_entity_poly.type
_entity_poly.pdbx_seq_one_letter_code
_entity_poly.pdbx_strand_id
1 'polypeptide(L)'
;MFNLTPYSHQKEILENLRVKREEYESYKNLVVAATGAGKTVTAVSDAKLCGERTLFLAHTRELVAQAKSTFENIWHGKQIGMYVAEQKDMDAYVVCGSIQSVAQNIEQFRPDDFGYLIIDEAVILGLN
;
A
#
# COMPACT_ATOMS: atom_id res chain seq x y z
N MET A 1 -3.60 -18.78 10.08
CA MET A 1 -2.29 -18.86 9.42
C MET A 1 -2.48 -18.34 7.99
N PHE A 2 -2.02 -17.13 7.68
CA PHE A 2 -2.14 -16.58 6.32
C PHE A 2 -1.19 -17.34 5.40
N ASN A 3 -1.69 -17.86 4.28
CA ASN A 3 -0.83 -18.48 3.27
C ASN A 3 -0.06 -17.34 2.58
N LEU A 4 1.25 -17.23 2.87
CA LEU A 4 2.12 -16.17 2.35
C LEU A 4 2.53 -16.38 0.89
N THR A 5 2.16 -17.52 0.29
CA THR A 5 2.41 -17.77 -1.13
C THR A 5 1.31 -17.10 -1.96
N PRO A 6 1.64 -16.16 -2.86
CA PRO A 6 0.65 -15.52 -3.70
C PRO A 6 -0.10 -16.54 -4.58
N TYR A 7 -1.42 -16.41 -4.64
CA TYR A 7 -2.25 -17.15 -5.59
C TYR A 7 -1.89 -16.81 -7.04
N SER A 8 -2.28 -17.65 -7.99
CA SER A 8 -1.96 -17.45 -9.43
C SER A 8 -2.39 -16.09 -9.94
N HIS A 9 -3.61 -15.64 -9.61
CA HIS A 9 -4.11 -14.31 -10.02
C HIS A 9 -3.30 -13.16 -9.42
N GLN A 10 -2.77 -13.33 -8.21
CA GLN A 10 -1.92 -12.30 -7.59
C GLN A 10 -0.58 -12.20 -8.31
N LYS A 11 0.01 -13.33 -8.71
CA LYS A 11 1.25 -13.35 -9.51
C LYS A 11 1.07 -12.67 -10.86
N GLU A 12 -0.06 -12.92 -11.53
CA GLU A 12 -0.40 -12.27 -12.79
C GLU A 12 -0.52 -10.75 -12.65
N ILE A 13 -1.17 -10.27 -11.59
CA ILE A 13 -1.25 -8.83 -11.29
C ILE A 13 0.15 -8.25 -11.06
N LEU A 14 1.00 -8.91 -10.27
CA LEU A 14 2.36 -8.45 -10.00
C LEU A 14 3.20 -8.37 -11.28
N GLU A 15 3.09 -9.36 -12.16
CA GLU A 15 3.80 -9.35 -13.44
C GLU A 15 3.30 -8.21 -14.36
N ASN A 16 1.99 -8.00 -14.44
CA ASN A 16 1.43 -6.89 -15.20
C ASN A 16 1.89 -5.52 -14.65
N LEU A 17 2.00 -5.36 -13.34
CA LEU A 17 2.53 -4.15 -12.71
C LEU A 17 4.02 -3.96 -13.04
N ARG A 18 4.80 -5.04 -13.02
CA ARG A 18 6.22 -5.05 -13.41
C ARG A 18 6.41 -4.62 -14.86
N VAL A 19 5.72 -5.26 -15.80
CA VAL A 19 5.75 -4.95 -17.24
C VAL A 19 5.35 -3.50 -17.49
N LYS A 20 4.29 -3.00 -16.84
CA LYS A 20 3.89 -1.60 -16.95
C LYS A 20 4.98 -0.62 -16.52
N ARG A 21 5.74 -0.93 -15.47
CA ARG A 21 6.86 -0.08 -15.03
C ARG A 21 8.05 -0.17 -15.96
N GLU A 22 8.48 -1.39 -16.32
CA GLU A 22 9.73 -1.63 -17.05
C GLU A 22 9.62 -1.33 -18.55
N GLU A 23 8.48 -1.64 -19.18
CA GLU A 23 8.33 -1.53 -20.64
C GLU A 23 7.55 -0.29 -21.07
N TYR A 24 6.63 0.19 -20.23
CA TYR A 24 5.69 1.26 -20.58
C TYR A 24 5.86 2.54 -19.75
N GLU A 25 6.85 2.58 -18.83
CA GLU A 25 7.11 3.71 -17.93
C GLU A 25 5.83 4.19 -17.19
N SER A 26 4.93 3.25 -16.88
CA SER A 26 3.62 3.52 -16.32
C SER A 26 3.57 3.19 -14.83
N TYR A 27 3.71 4.24 -14.01
CA TYR A 27 3.83 4.14 -12.56
C TYR A 27 2.51 4.38 -11.79
N LYS A 28 1.45 4.81 -12.49
CA LYS A 28 0.12 5.06 -11.90
C LYS A 28 -0.85 3.98 -12.33
N ASN A 29 -1.15 3.05 -11.42
CA ASN A 29 -1.93 1.86 -11.74
C ASN A 29 -3.13 1.71 -10.80
N LEU A 30 -4.27 1.35 -11.39
CA LEU A 30 -5.47 0.97 -10.67
C LEU A 30 -5.66 -0.55 -10.74
N VAL A 31 -5.68 -1.21 -9.58
CA VAL A 31 -5.90 -2.65 -9.48
C VAL A 31 -7.32 -2.89 -8.95
N VAL A 32 -8.15 -3.52 -9.78
CA VAL A 32 -9.51 -3.93 -9.42
C VAL A 32 -9.52 -5.44 -9.15
N ALA A 33 -10.10 -5.85 -8.04
CA ALA A 33 -10.29 -7.25 -7.67
C ALA A 33 -11.55 -7.39 -6.79
N ALA A 34 -12.04 -8.60 -6.57
CA ALA A 34 -13.16 -8.83 -5.65
C ALA A 34 -12.72 -8.64 -4.18
N THR A 35 -13.66 -8.27 -3.30
CA THR A 35 -13.42 -8.30 -1.85
C THR A 35 -13.04 -9.72 -1.43
N GLY A 36 -12.06 -9.86 -0.54
CA GLY A 36 -11.55 -11.17 -0.14
C GLY A 36 -10.59 -11.84 -1.13
N ALA A 37 -10.37 -11.27 -2.32
CA ALA A 37 -9.39 -11.79 -3.29
C ALA A 37 -7.91 -11.46 -2.95
N GLY A 38 -7.67 -10.83 -1.79
CA GLY A 38 -6.33 -10.56 -1.29
C GLY A 38 -5.64 -9.33 -1.89
N LYS A 39 -6.39 -8.25 -2.18
CA LYS A 39 -5.83 -6.99 -2.74
C LYS A 39 -4.68 -6.43 -1.93
N THR A 40 -4.87 -6.34 -0.62
CA THR A 40 -3.86 -5.81 0.30
C THR A 40 -2.58 -6.63 0.23
N VAL A 41 -2.68 -7.97 0.19
CA VAL A 41 -1.52 -8.85 0.02
C VAL A 41 -0.81 -8.58 -1.30
N THR A 42 -1.53 -8.41 -2.40
CA THR A 42 -0.94 -8.06 -3.71
C THR A 42 -0.23 -6.71 -3.66
N ALA A 43 -0.87 -5.66 -3.11
CA ALA A 43 -0.30 -4.32 -3.03
C ALA A 43 0.95 -4.26 -2.14
N VAL A 44 0.93 -4.92 -0.97
CA VAL A 44 2.09 -5.06 -0.09
C VAL A 44 3.23 -5.82 -0.76
N SER A 45 2.91 -6.88 -1.50
CA SER A 45 3.91 -7.66 -2.23
C SER A 45 4.58 -6.83 -3.33
N ASP A 46 3.82 -6.03 -4.06
CA ASP A 46 4.37 -5.16 -5.10
C ASP A 46 5.24 -4.04 -4.52
N ALA A 47 4.82 -3.42 -3.41
CA ALA A 47 5.64 -2.44 -2.69
C ALA A 47 6.97 -3.04 -2.22
N LYS A 48 6.94 -4.26 -1.68
CA LYS A 48 8.15 -5.00 -1.29
C LYS A 48 9.09 -5.26 -2.48
N LEU A 49 8.54 -5.62 -3.64
CA LEU A 49 9.32 -5.84 -4.86
C LEU A 49 9.96 -4.55 -5.38
N CYS A 50 9.24 -3.43 -5.31
CA CYS A 50 9.78 -2.11 -5.65
C CYS A 50 10.85 -1.67 -4.65
N GLY A 51 10.68 -2.03 -3.37
CA GLY A 51 11.70 -1.84 -2.36
C GLY A 51 11.82 -0.42 -1.84
N GLU A 52 10.95 0.51 -2.22
CA GLU A 52 10.99 1.93 -1.84
C GLU A 52 10.34 2.22 -0.47
N ARG A 53 10.68 3.37 0.14
CA ARG A 53 9.96 3.88 1.32
C ARG A 53 8.50 4.08 0.95
N THR A 54 7.59 3.45 1.70
CA THR A 54 6.19 3.26 1.27
C THR A 54 5.19 3.95 2.18
N LEU A 55 4.23 4.67 1.59
CA LEU A 55 3.04 5.18 2.27
C LEU A 55 1.82 4.35 1.86
N PHE A 56 1.10 3.81 2.83
CA PHE A 56 -0.19 3.14 2.62
C PHE A 56 -1.30 3.99 3.24
N LEU A 57 -2.36 4.27 2.48
CA LEU A 57 -3.50 5.08 2.92
C LEU A 57 -4.79 4.27 2.88
N ALA A 58 -5.58 4.33 3.95
CA ALA A 58 -6.94 3.78 4.00
C ALA A 58 -7.91 4.67 4.79
N HIS A 59 -9.21 4.42 4.67
CA HIS A 59 -10.25 5.26 5.28
C HIS A 59 -10.48 5.02 6.78
N THR A 60 -10.19 3.82 7.29
CA THR A 60 -10.47 3.45 8.68
C THR A 60 -9.21 3.00 9.40
N ARG A 61 -9.15 3.24 10.72
CA ARG A 61 -8.04 2.78 11.57
C ARG A 61 -7.89 1.24 11.54
N GLU A 62 -8.99 0.52 11.41
CA GLU A 62 -8.97 -0.94 11.32
C GLU A 62 -8.26 -1.42 10.04
N LEU A 63 -8.58 -0.84 8.88
CA LEU A 63 -7.90 -1.17 7.62
C LEU A 63 -6.41 -0.83 7.68
N VAL A 64 -6.06 0.32 8.27
CA VAL A 64 -4.65 0.70 8.51
C VAL A 64 -3.93 -0.35 9.37
N ALA A 65 -4.55 -0.81 10.45
CA ALA A 65 -3.96 -1.83 11.33
C ALA A 65 -3.83 -3.20 10.63
N GLN A 66 -4.81 -3.59 9.82
CA GLN A 66 -4.75 -4.82 9.01
C GLN A 66 -3.63 -4.74 7.95
N ALA A 67 -3.47 -3.60 7.29
CA ALA A 67 -2.40 -3.37 6.34
C ALA A 67 -1.02 -3.43 7.01
N LYS A 68 -0.86 -2.78 8.18
CA LYS A 68 0.36 -2.87 8.99
C LYS A 68 0.74 -4.32 9.29
N SER A 69 -0.21 -5.11 9.79
CA SER A 69 0.00 -6.53 10.06
C SER A 69 0.41 -7.31 8.80
N THR A 70 -0.19 -6.98 7.65
CA THR A 70 0.19 -7.59 6.36
C THR A 70 1.62 -7.24 5.97
N PHE A 71 2.04 -5.98 6.13
CA PHE A 71 3.43 -5.56 5.91
C PHE A 71 4.41 -6.27 6.84
N GLU A 72 4.11 -6.38 8.14
CA GLU A 72 4.97 -7.07 9.11
C GLU A 72 5.17 -8.56 8.76
N ASN A 73 4.12 -9.20 8.25
CA ASN A 73 4.13 -10.61 7.86
C ASN A 73 4.85 -10.87 6.52
N ILE A 74 4.89 -9.90 5.60
CA ILE A 74 5.44 -10.08 4.24
C ILE A 74 6.83 -9.45 4.10
N TRP A 75 7.06 -8.29 4.71
CA TRP A 75 8.25 -7.47 4.53
C TRP A 75 9.09 -7.39 5.82
N HIS A 76 9.69 -8.53 6.17
CA HIS A 76 10.58 -8.63 7.32
C HIS A 76 11.81 -7.71 7.20
N GLY A 77 12.29 -7.22 8.34
CA GLY A 77 13.51 -6.39 8.43
C GLY A 77 13.31 -4.89 8.15
N LYS A 78 12.07 -4.44 7.90
CA LYS A 78 11.72 -3.01 7.79
C LYS A 78 10.90 -2.58 8.99
N GLN A 79 11.07 -1.32 9.40
CA GLN A 79 10.21 -0.71 10.41
C GLN A 79 8.88 -0.34 9.78
N ILE A 80 7.79 -0.89 10.31
CA ILE A 80 6.42 -0.65 9.86
C ILE A 80 5.69 0.14 10.94
N GLY A 81 5.30 1.38 10.64
CA GLY A 81 4.68 2.32 11.57
C GLY A 81 3.24 2.68 11.20
N MET A 82 2.53 3.34 12.11
CA MET A 82 1.21 3.91 11.85
C MET A 82 1.21 5.43 11.87
N TYR A 83 0.34 6.02 11.05
CA TYR A 83 0.02 7.46 11.09
C TYR A 83 -1.50 7.66 11.22
N VAL A 84 -1.97 7.67 12.47
CA VAL A 84 -3.37 7.87 12.87
C VAL A 84 -3.42 8.91 14.01
N ALA A 85 -4.61 9.35 14.42
CA ALA A 85 -4.77 10.45 15.39
C ALA A 85 -3.87 10.33 16.64
N GLU A 86 -3.76 9.14 17.24
CA GLU A 86 -3.02 8.89 18.48
C GLU A 86 -1.57 8.42 18.27
N GLN A 87 -1.16 8.12 17.04
CA GLN A 87 0.13 7.47 16.73
C GLN A 87 0.71 8.00 15.43
N LYS A 88 1.94 8.52 15.48
CA LYS A 88 2.59 9.21 14.36
C LYS A 88 4.01 8.71 14.15
N ASP A 89 4.14 7.50 13.63
CA ASP A 89 5.43 6.84 13.39
C ASP A 89 6.00 7.24 12.02
N MET A 90 6.18 8.55 11.78
CA MET A 90 6.58 9.08 10.48
C MET A 90 7.94 8.54 10.02
N ASP A 91 8.87 8.29 10.95
CA ASP A 91 10.24 7.83 10.64
C ASP A 91 10.31 6.36 10.19
N ALA A 92 9.18 5.64 10.19
CA ALA A 92 9.13 4.27 9.70
C ALA A 92 9.42 4.18 8.19
N TYR A 93 9.93 3.02 7.78
CA TYR A 93 10.18 2.72 6.36
C TYR A 93 8.88 2.49 5.58
N VAL A 94 7.90 1.87 6.25
CA VAL A 94 6.54 1.80 5.76
C VAL A 94 5.65 2.52 6.76
N VAL A 95 4.90 3.51 6.27
CA VAL A 95 3.92 4.25 7.08
C VAL A 95 2.53 3.85 6.62
N CYS A 96 1.75 3.21 7.49
CA CYS A 96 0.34 2.94 7.25
C CYS A 96 -0.49 4.04 7.91
N GLY A 97 -1.08 4.94 7.11
CA GLY A 97 -1.82 6.10 7.58
C GLY A 97 -3.31 6.06 7.25
N SER A 98 -4.14 6.71 8.06
CA SER A 98 -5.50 7.00 7.64
C SER A 98 -5.52 8.24 6.75
N ILE A 99 -6.41 8.25 5.74
CA ILE A 99 -6.56 9.40 4.84
C ILE A 99 -6.88 10.67 5.64
N GLN A 100 -7.72 10.59 6.67
CA GLN A 100 -8.09 11.74 7.48
C GLN A 100 -6.89 12.29 8.28
N SER A 101 -6.10 11.42 8.92
CA SER A 101 -4.95 11.87 9.71
C SER A 101 -3.85 12.45 8.85
N VAL A 102 -3.58 11.86 7.67
CA VAL A 102 -2.60 12.39 6.72
C VAL A 102 -3.07 13.72 6.14
N ALA A 103 -4.34 13.83 5.72
CA ALA A 103 -4.88 15.08 5.16
C ALA A 103 -4.85 16.24 6.17
N GLN A 104 -5.09 15.98 7.45
CA GLN A 104 -5.00 16.98 8.53
C GLN A 104 -3.57 17.43 8.85
N ASN A 105 -2.56 16.70 8.40
CA ASN A 105 -1.14 16.93 8.70
C ASN A 105 -0.31 16.96 7.40
N ILE A 106 -0.93 17.31 6.27
CA ILE A 106 -0.36 17.13 4.93
C ILE A 106 0.94 17.91 4.75
N GLU A 107 1.11 19.01 5.47
CA GLU A 107 2.33 19.82 5.51
C GLU A 107 3.55 19.08 6.06
N GLN A 108 3.35 17.97 6.79
CA GLN A 108 4.43 17.10 7.27
C GLN A 108 4.86 16.06 6.23
N PHE A 109 4.12 15.89 5.13
CA PHE A 109 4.40 14.91 4.07
C PHE A 109 4.96 15.63 2.84
N ARG A 110 6.25 15.47 2.59
CA ARG A 110 6.90 16.03 1.41
C ARG A 110 6.69 15.12 0.18
N PRO A 111 6.61 15.68 -1.04
CA PRO A 111 6.43 14.89 -2.25
C PRO A 111 7.51 13.82 -2.48
N ASP A 112 8.70 14.00 -1.91
CA ASP A 112 9.86 13.12 -2.04
C ASP A 112 10.09 12.20 -0.83
N ASP A 113 9.19 12.19 0.16
CA ASP A 113 9.34 11.34 1.36
C ASP A 113 9.14 9.84 1.07
N PHE A 114 8.34 9.51 0.05
CA PHE A 114 7.94 8.14 -0.26
C PHE A 114 8.11 7.85 -1.75
N GLY A 115 8.83 6.78 -2.07
CA GLY A 115 8.98 6.29 -3.45
C GLY A 115 7.85 5.38 -3.91
N TYR A 116 6.95 4.97 -2.99
CA TYR A 116 5.80 4.14 -3.31
C TYR A 116 4.55 4.55 -2.51
N LEU A 117 3.41 4.66 -3.19
CA LEU A 117 2.13 5.04 -2.59
C LEU A 117 1.05 4.01 -2.90
N ILE A 118 0.41 3.49 -1.86
CA ILE A 118 -0.78 2.64 -1.96
C ILE A 118 -1.96 3.42 -1.38
N ILE A 119 -3.06 3.45 -2.13
CA ILE A 119 -4.35 3.97 -1.64
C ILE A 119 -5.34 2.80 -1.70
N ASP A 120 -5.67 2.26 -0.54
CA ASP A 120 -6.67 1.21 -0.40
C ASP A 120 -8.07 1.81 -0.46
N GLU A 121 -8.98 1.07 -1.10
CA GLU A 121 -10.34 1.55 -1.42
C GLU A 121 -10.38 2.83 -2.27
N ALA A 122 -9.58 2.91 -3.34
CA ALA A 122 -9.86 3.87 -4.42
C ALA A 122 -11.23 3.55 -5.02
N VAL A 123 -12.28 4.25 -4.55
CA VAL A 123 -13.62 4.21 -5.13
C VAL A 123 -13.53 4.78 -6.54
N ILE A 124 -13.79 3.94 -7.55
CA ILE A 124 -14.11 4.44 -8.89
C ILE A 124 -15.47 5.14 -8.76
N LEU A 125 -15.47 6.46 -8.65
CA LEU A 125 -16.64 7.24 -9.04
C LEU A 125 -16.66 7.17 -10.56
N GLY A 126 -17.63 6.45 -11.13
CA GLY A 126 -17.81 6.35 -12.57
C GLY A 126 -17.83 7.74 -13.18
N LEU A 127 -16.89 8.01 -14.08
CA LEU A 127 -16.96 9.17 -14.95
C LEU A 127 -17.79 8.73 -16.16
N ASN A 128 -19.02 9.24 -16.22
CA ASN A 128 -19.80 9.28 -17.45
C ASN A 128 -19.14 10.22 -18.46
#